data_AF-A0A957FHE9-F1
#
_entry.id   AF-A0A957FHE9-F1
#
_cell.length_a   1.000
_cell.length_b   1.000
_cell.length_c   1.000
_cell.angle_alpha   90.00
_cell.angle_beta   90.00
_cell.angle_gamma   90.00
#
_symmetry.space_group_name_H-M   'P 1'
#
loop_
_entity.id
_entity.type
_entity.pdbx_description
1 polymer ?
#
loop_
_entity_poly.entity_id
_entity_poly.type
_entity_poly.pdbx_seq_one_letter_code
_entity_poly.pdbx_strand_id
1 'polypeptide(L)'
;MSWVIVLVVISSFLLGGGAIVAADDAVPGDMLYRLDLSLEELRLTMTTNPAERLSLYLASADERLQEVAVLADEGADEAQLAGLLQAYAGAMDGATRAVSGASDVDQETLLSILDEASATYDAELDDLLATTAVSSTAGTFNAGVDCTGVILHPRGQSLAAQYEVPYEEIMDWFCSGFGFGEIGRA
;
A
#
# COMPACT_ATOMS: atom_id res chain seq x y z
N MET A 1 -5.56 21.26 -30.04
CA MET A 1 -4.75 21.81 -28.93
C MET A 1 -4.36 20.73 -27.90
N SER A 2 -4.51 19.44 -28.20
CA SER A 2 -4.37 18.34 -27.23
C SER A 2 -2.99 17.68 -27.19
N TRP A 3 -2.09 18.00 -28.13
CA TRP A 3 -0.76 17.38 -28.17
C TRP A 3 0.27 18.08 -27.28
N VAL A 4 -0.01 19.32 -26.85
CA VAL A 4 0.90 20.10 -25.99
C VAL A 4 0.82 19.63 -24.54
N ILE A 5 -0.33 19.13 -24.09
CA ILE A 5 -0.53 18.63 -22.71
C ILE A 5 0.26 17.34 -22.48
N VAL A 6 0.29 16.44 -23.47
CA VAL A 6 1.02 15.16 -23.39
C VAL A 6 2.54 15.38 -23.25
N LEU A 7 3.10 16.42 -23.87
CA LEU A 7 4.53 16.73 -23.77
C LEU A 7 4.92 17.37 -22.44
N VAL A 8 4.03 18.09 -21.77
CA VAL A 8 4.30 18.73 -20.47
C VAL A 8 4.27 17.69 -19.34
N VAL A 9 3.40 16.68 -19.42
CA VAL A 9 3.35 15.58 -18.44
C VAL A 9 4.57 14.67 -18.57
N ILE A 10 5.01 14.33 -19.80
CA ILE A 10 6.19 13.49 -20.03
C ILE A 10 7.49 14.21 -19.66
N SER A 11 7.58 15.54 -19.88
CA SER A 11 8.77 16.33 -19.49
C SER A 11 8.93 16.50 -17.98
N SER A 12 7.86 16.31 -17.20
CA SER A 12 7.91 16.41 -15.73
C SER A 12 8.45 15.13 -15.07
N PHE A 13 8.56 14.03 -15.83
CA PHE A 13 9.13 12.77 -15.35
C PHE A 13 10.68 12.72 -15.42
N LEU A 14 11.32 13.70 -16.06
CA LEU A 14 12.77 13.66 -16.37
C LEU A 14 13.65 14.54 -15.45
N LEU A 15 13.09 15.09 -14.37
CA LEU A 15 13.84 15.88 -13.37
C LEU A 15 14.04 15.16 -12.02
N GLY A 16 13.78 13.84 -11.96
CA GLY A 16 14.06 13.00 -10.78
C GLY A 16 15.37 12.18 -10.85
N GLY A 17 16.06 12.15 -11.99
CA GLY A 17 17.26 11.31 -12.20
C GLY A 17 18.54 12.04 -11.83
N GLY A 18 18.81 12.22 -10.53
CA GLY A 18 19.88 13.11 -10.07
C GLY A 18 20.63 12.71 -8.80
N ALA A 19 20.52 11.47 -8.35
CA ALA A 19 21.53 10.76 -7.54
C ALA A 19 21.03 9.33 -7.38
N ILE A 20 21.71 8.36 -7.99
CA ILE A 20 21.60 6.97 -7.53
C ILE A 20 22.30 6.97 -6.18
N VAL A 21 21.56 7.29 -5.12
CA VAL A 21 22.02 7.07 -3.75
C VAL A 21 21.68 5.61 -3.47
N ALA A 22 22.66 4.84 -3.01
CA ALA A 22 22.48 3.51 -2.45
C ALA A 22 21.67 3.54 -1.12
N ALA A 23 20.66 4.41 -1.03
CA ALA A 23 19.78 4.58 0.11
C ALA A 23 18.45 3.85 -0.10
N ASP A 24 18.04 3.59 -1.35
CA ASP A 24 16.85 2.78 -1.68
C ASP A 24 17.00 1.30 -1.27
N ASP A 25 18.21 0.83 -0.91
CA ASP A 25 18.44 -0.53 -0.41
C ASP A 25 18.37 -0.61 1.14
N ALA A 26 17.96 0.46 1.83
CA ALA A 26 17.91 0.46 3.29
C ALA A 26 16.75 -0.42 3.78
N VAL A 27 17.08 -1.61 4.30
CA VAL A 27 16.07 -2.54 4.82
C VAL A 27 15.63 -2.20 6.25
N PRO A 28 14.40 -2.58 6.64
CA PRO A 28 13.92 -2.41 8.00
C PRO A 28 14.91 -2.99 9.04
N GLY A 29 15.26 -2.17 10.03
CA GLY A 29 16.26 -2.51 11.06
C GLY A 29 17.61 -1.80 10.88
N ASP A 30 17.90 -1.27 9.69
CA ASP A 30 19.12 -0.51 9.45
C ASP A 30 19.09 0.93 9.99
N MET A 31 20.27 1.51 10.19
CA MET A 31 20.37 2.92 10.58
C MET A 31 19.89 3.86 9.48
N LEU A 32 20.14 3.51 8.21
CA LEU A 32 19.74 4.32 7.07
C LEU A 32 18.22 4.30 6.86
N TYR A 33 17.56 3.19 7.20
CA TYR A 33 16.11 3.06 7.14
C TYR A 33 15.39 4.09 8.02
N ARG A 34 15.88 4.30 9.25
CA ARG A 34 15.31 5.34 10.14
C ARG A 34 15.49 6.75 9.60
N LEU A 35 16.59 6.99 8.86
CA LEU A 35 16.83 8.28 8.23
C LEU A 35 15.87 8.48 7.06
N ASP A 36 15.63 7.42 6.28
CA ASP A 36 14.69 7.44 5.16
C ASP A 36 13.27 7.77 5.63
N LEU A 37 12.70 7.00 6.57
CA LEU A 37 11.39 7.29 7.17
C LEU A 37 11.27 8.74 7.69
N SER A 38 12.35 9.29 8.22
CA SER A 38 12.37 10.69 8.70
C SER A 38 12.34 11.70 7.56
N LEU A 39 12.98 11.39 6.43
CA LEU A 39 13.01 12.24 5.23
C LEU A 39 11.66 12.18 4.51
N GLU A 40 11.05 11.01 4.41
CA GLU A 40 9.71 10.83 3.86
C GLU A 40 8.67 11.65 4.62
N GLU A 41 8.65 11.55 5.97
CA GLU A 41 7.74 12.32 6.81
C GLU A 41 8.00 13.83 6.68
N LEU A 42 9.26 14.25 6.61
CA LEU A 42 9.59 15.66 6.39
C LEU A 42 9.07 16.15 5.04
N ARG A 43 9.20 15.33 3.99
CA ARG A 43 8.66 15.65 2.67
C ARG A 43 7.14 15.76 2.72
N LEU A 44 6.45 14.80 3.34
CA LEU A 44 5.01 14.82 3.53
C LEU A 44 4.53 16.05 4.33
N THR A 45 5.24 16.45 5.38
CA THR A 45 4.86 17.64 6.18
C THR A 45 5.07 18.96 5.42
N MET A 46 6.06 19.03 4.53
CA MET A 46 6.31 20.22 3.71
C MET A 46 5.41 20.29 2.47
N THR A 47 4.93 19.16 1.96
CA THR A 47 4.07 19.13 0.77
C THR A 47 2.64 19.52 1.12
N THR A 48 2.22 20.68 0.61
CA THR A 48 0.86 21.22 0.78
C THR A 48 -0.07 20.91 -0.38
N ASN A 49 0.46 20.61 -1.57
CA ASN A 49 -0.36 20.30 -2.75
C ASN A 49 -1.00 18.90 -2.61
N PRO A 50 -2.33 18.76 -2.70
CA PRO A 50 -3.01 17.50 -2.47
C PRO A 50 -2.65 16.40 -3.49
N ALA A 51 -2.41 16.77 -4.75
CA ALA A 51 -2.00 15.81 -5.79
C ALA A 51 -0.57 15.29 -5.52
N GLU A 52 0.33 16.18 -5.13
CA GLU A 52 1.70 15.78 -4.76
C GLU A 52 1.71 14.94 -3.49
N ARG A 53 0.89 15.30 -2.48
CA ARG A 53 0.70 14.48 -1.27
C ARG A 53 0.18 13.08 -1.60
N LEU A 54 -0.81 12.97 -2.48
CA LEU A 54 -1.31 11.67 -2.95
C LEU A 54 -0.15 10.86 -3.54
N SER A 55 0.63 11.46 -4.45
CA SER A 55 1.77 10.75 -5.07
C SER A 55 2.81 10.26 -4.05
N LEU A 56 3.08 11.03 -3.00
CA LEU A 56 4.02 10.64 -1.95
C LEU A 56 3.48 9.48 -1.10
N TYR A 57 2.20 9.50 -0.75
CA TYR A 57 1.59 8.40 -0.02
C TYR A 57 1.52 7.11 -0.85
N LEU A 58 1.23 7.21 -2.15
CA LEU A 58 1.26 6.05 -3.05
C LEU A 58 2.68 5.49 -3.19
N ALA A 59 3.70 6.35 -3.33
CA ALA A 59 5.09 5.90 -3.36
C ALA A 59 5.51 5.20 -2.06
N SER A 60 5.15 5.76 -0.90
CA SER A 60 5.44 5.13 0.40
C SER A 60 4.71 3.79 0.56
N ALA A 61 3.45 3.69 0.10
CA ALA A 61 2.68 2.44 0.12
C ALA A 61 3.34 1.36 -0.75
N ASP A 62 3.73 1.70 -1.98
CA ASP A 62 4.45 0.83 -2.90
C ASP A 62 5.77 0.32 -2.29
N GLU A 63 6.55 1.21 -1.68
CA GLU A 63 7.79 0.85 -1.00
C GLU A 63 7.57 -0.10 0.17
N ARG A 64 6.50 0.10 0.97
CA ARG A 64 6.18 -0.82 2.07
C ARG A 64 5.85 -2.23 1.58
N LEU A 65 5.17 -2.37 0.43
CA LEU A 65 4.90 -3.70 -0.17
C LEU A 65 6.18 -4.36 -0.66
N GLN A 66 7.08 -3.60 -1.29
CA GLN A 66 8.38 -4.10 -1.70
C GLN A 66 9.23 -4.55 -0.49
N GLU A 67 9.22 -3.79 0.61
CA GLU A 67 9.89 -4.18 1.85
C GLU A 67 9.29 -5.45 2.48
N VAL A 68 7.97 -5.61 2.41
CA VAL A 68 7.29 -6.86 2.84
C VAL A 68 7.81 -8.04 2.02
N ALA A 69 7.93 -7.87 0.70
CA ALA A 69 8.44 -8.91 -0.19
C ALA A 69 9.88 -9.32 0.19
N VAL A 70 10.77 -8.33 0.38
CA VAL A 70 12.16 -8.56 0.77
C VAL A 70 12.26 -9.25 2.13
N LEU A 71 11.56 -8.75 3.14
CA LEU A 71 11.58 -9.35 4.48
C LEU A 71 10.95 -10.73 4.53
N ALA A 72 9.90 -10.98 3.73
CA ALA A 72 9.30 -12.30 3.59
C ALA A 72 10.31 -13.32 3.04
N ASP A 73 11.06 -12.94 2.00
CA ASP A 73 12.11 -13.78 1.41
C ASP A 73 13.28 -14.02 2.37
N GLU A 74 13.60 -13.05 3.23
CA GLU A 74 14.63 -13.18 4.27
C GLU A 74 14.18 -13.97 5.52
N GLY A 75 12.90 -14.36 5.58
CA GLY A 75 12.33 -15.12 6.69
C GLY A 75 12.13 -14.29 7.94
N ALA A 76 11.79 -13.00 7.78
CA ALA A 76 11.41 -12.13 8.88
C ALA A 76 10.22 -12.71 9.67
N ASP A 77 10.15 -12.36 10.96
CA ASP A 77 9.05 -12.78 11.80
C ASP A 77 7.74 -12.04 11.46
N GLU A 78 6.61 -12.61 11.89
CA GLU A 78 5.27 -12.07 11.64
C GLU A 78 5.10 -10.64 12.19
N ALA A 79 5.81 -10.26 13.26
CA ALA A 79 5.68 -8.93 13.86
C ALA A 79 6.36 -7.86 12.99
N GLN A 80 7.48 -8.19 12.36
CA GLN A 80 8.16 -7.31 11.41
C GLN A 80 7.30 -7.08 10.15
N LEU A 81 6.75 -8.16 9.59
CA LEU A 81 5.83 -8.07 8.43
C LEU A 81 4.56 -7.29 8.77
N ALA A 82 3.97 -7.53 9.95
CA ALA A 82 2.80 -6.80 10.41
C ALA A 82 3.07 -5.29 10.58
N GLY A 83 4.26 -4.90 11.03
CA GLY A 83 4.66 -3.50 11.14
C GLY A 83 4.68 -2.78 9.78
N LEU A 84 5.21 -3.44 8.76
CA LEU A 84 5.23 -2.90 7.39
C LEU A 84 3.84 -2.81 6.77
N LEU A 85 3.02 -3.84 6.96
CA LEU A 85 1.63 -3.84 6.47
C LEU A 85 0.78 -2.77 7.18
N GLN A 86 1.07 -2.48 8.45
CA GLN A 86 0.47 -1.36 9.16
C GLN A 86 0.94 -0.01 8.61
N ALA A 87 2.23 0.12 8.24
CA ALA A 87 2.75 1.32 7.60
C ALA A 87 2.11 1.54 6.21
N TYR A 88 1.96 0.48 5.41
CA TYR A 88 1.22 0.49 4.14
C TYR A 88 -0.22 0.98 4.34
N ALA A 89 -0.94 0.42 5.32
CA ALA A 89 -2.31 0.85 5.64
C ALA A 89 -2.37 2.35 6.00
N GLY A 90 -1.42 2.82 6.82
CA GLY A 90 -1.31 4.23 7.18
C GLY A 90 -1.00 5.16 6.00
N ALA A 91 -0.19 4.70 5.04
CA ALA A 91 0.07 5.42 3.80
C ALA A 91 -1.21 5.55 2.95
N MET A 92 -1.98 4.47 2.81
CA MET A 92 -3.26 4.49 2.09
C MET A 92 -4.30 5.41 2.76
N ASP A 93 -4.38 5.43 4.09
CA ASP A 93 -5.21 6.39 4.81
C ASP A 93 -4.75 7.85 4.59
N GLY A 94 -3.44 8.05 4.50
CA GLY A 94 -2.84 9.32 4.11
C GLY A 94 -3.25 9.75 2.70
N ALA A 95 -3.21 8.82 1.75
CA ALA A 95 -3.61 9.02 0.36
C ALA A 95 -5.09 9.46 0.28
N THR A 96 -6.00 8.75 0.96
CA THR A 96 -7.42 9.11 1.00
C THR A 96 -7.65 10.51 1.60
N ARG A 97 -6.91 10.88 2.65
CA ARG A 97 -6.98 12.23 3.24
C ARG A 97 -6.44 13.30 2.29
N ALA A 98 -5.40 13.00 1.51
CA ALA A 98 -4.87 13.91 0.51
C ALA A 98 -5.92 14.22 -0.58
N VAL A 99 -6.64 13.19 -1.04
CA VAL A 99 -7.75 13.34 -2.00
C VAL A 99 -8.91 14.14 -1.41
N SER A 100 -9.25 13.89 -0.15
CA SER A 100 -10.32 14.61 0.56
C SER A 100 -9.99 16.09 0.81
N GLY A 101 -8.71 16.45 0.86
CA GLY A 101 -8.24 17.83 0.98
C GLY A 101 -8.14 18.61 -0.33
N ALA A 102 -8.42 17.97 -1.47
CA ALA A 102 -8.37 18.60 -2.79
C ALA A 102 -9.62 19.45 -3.09
N SER A 103 -9.53 20.32 -4.10
CA SER A 103 -10.72 21.00 -4.62
C SER A 103 -11.64 19.99 -5.33
N ASP A 104 -12.95 20.22 -5.37
CA ASP A 104 -13.91 19.26 -5.96
C ASP A 104 -13.54 18.84 -7.40
N VAL A 105 -13.03 19.78 -8.21
CA VAL A 105 -12.61 19.52 -9.59
C VAL A 105 -11.40 18.61 -9.65
N ASP A 106 -10.42 18.80 -8.77
CA ASP A 106 -9.23 17.97 -8.70
C ASP A 106 -9.52 16.62 -8.03
N GLN A 107 -10.46 16.60 -7.08
CA GLN A 107 -10.80 15.42 -6.28
C GLN A 107 -11.28 14.27 -7.16
N GLU A 108 -12.15 14.49 -8.15
CA GLU A 108 -12.61 13.42 -9.05
C GLU A 108 -11.43 12.76 -9.79
N THR A 109 -10.47 13.58 -10.25
CA THR A 109 -9.28 13.10 -10.95
C THR A 109 -8.38 12.31 -10.00
N LEU A 110 -8.16 12.82 -8.78
CA LEU A 110 -7.32 12.18 -7.78
C LEU A 110 -7.94 10.89 -7.23
N LEU A 111 -9.27 10.83 -7.13
CA LEU A 111 -10.00 9.60 -6.78
C LEU A 111 -9.77 8.51 -7.83
N SER A 112 -9.84 8.86 -9.12
CA SER A 112 -9.54 7.90 -10.20
C SER A 112 -8.12 7.34 -10.09
N ILE A 113 -7.15 8.19 -9.77
CA ILE A 113 -5.74 7.77 -9.61
C ILE A 113 -5.60 6.85 -8.39
N LEU A 114 -6.21 7.22 -7.26
CA LEU A 114 -6.18 6.42 -6.04
C LEU A 114 -6.85 5.04 -6.25
N ASP A 115 -8.00 4.98 -6.94
CA ASP A 115 -8.70 3.72 -7.21
C ASP A 115 -7.83 2.79 -8.08
N GLU A 116 -7.26 3.30 -9.16
CA GLU A 116 -6.35 2.55 -10.05
C GLU A 116 -5.11 2.03 -9.31
N ALA A 117 -4.48 2.87 -8.50
CA ALA A 117 -3.34 2.46 -7.69
C ALA A 117 -3.74 1.41 -6.65
N SER A 118 -4.85 1.62 -5.94
CA SER A 118 -5.32 0.67 -4.92
C SER A 118 -5.63 -0.71 -5.48
N ALA A 119 -6.20 -0.80 -6.68
CA ALA A 119 -6.46 -2.07 -7.34
C ALA A 119 -5.16 -2.81 -7.71
N THR A 120 -4.09 -2.06 -8.02
CA THR A 120 -2.76 -2.62 -8.30
C THR A 120 -2.13 -3.16 -7.02
N TYR A 121 -2.15 -2.38 -5.95
CA TYR A 121 -1.59 -2.77 -4.66
C TYR A 121 -2.34 -3.91 -3.98
N ASP A 122 -3.67 -3.98 -4.11
CA ASP A 122 -4.45 -5.11 -3.61
C ASP A 122 -4.02 -6.42 -4.29
N ALA A 123 -3.78 -6.40 -5.61
CA ALA A 123 -3.31 -7.59 -6.33
C ALA A 123 -1.88 -8.02 -5.95
N GLU A 124 -0.99 -7.06 -5.70
CA GLU A 124 0.37 -7.32 -5.22
C GLU A 124 0.36 -7.87 -3.79
N LEU A 125 -0.43 -7.26 -2.90
CA LEU A 125 -0.58 -7.70 -1.53
C LEU A 125 -1.17 -9.11 -1.44
N ASP A 126 -2.13 -9.46 -2.29
CA ASP A 126 -2.68 -10.82 -2.38
C ASP A 126 -1.59 -11.85 -2.76
N ASP A 127 -0.70 -11.52 -3.70
CA ASP A 127 0.43 -12.37 -4.09
C ASP A 127 1.45 -12.52 -2.95
N LEU A 128 1.78 -11.43 -2.27
CA LEU A 128 2.69 -11.42 -1.11
C LEU A 128 2.14 -12.20 0.09
N LEU A 129 0.84 -12.10 0.36
CA LEU A 129 0.22 -12.85 1.45
C LEU A 129 0.08 -14.34 1.09
N ALA A 130 -0.16 -14.68 -0.18
CA ALA A 130 -0.17 -16.07 -0.62
C ALA A 130 1.22 -16.73 -0.48
N THR A 131 2.30 -16.01 -0.80
CA THR A 131 3.67 -16.51 -0.70
C THR A 131 4.15 -16.64 0.75
N THR A 132 3.83 -15.69 1.63
CA THR A 132 4.15 -15.75 3.06
C THR A 132 3.36 -16.85 3.80
N ALA A 133 2.08 -17.05 3.48
CA ALA A 133 1.27 -18.12 4.07
C ALA A 133 1.82 -19.52 3.76
N VAL A 134 2.39 -19.71 2.56
CA VAL A 134 3.03 -20.96 2.15
C VAL A 134 4.33 -21.23 2.94
N SER A 135 5.07 -20.19 3.35
CA SER A 135 6.28 -20.33 4.18
C SER A 135 6.00 -20.68 5.65
N SER A 136 4.82 -20.32 6.18
CA SER A 136 4.41 -20.68 7.56
C SER A 136 3.99 -22.16 7.68
N THR A 137 3.66 -22.81 6.57
CA THR A 137 3.17 -24.19 6.53
C THR A 137 4.27 -25.27 6.40
N ALA A 138 5.22 -25.29 7.33
CA ALA A 138 5.97 -26.51 7.68
C ALA A 138 5.22 -27.42 8.68
N GLY A 139 3.93 -27.14 8.96
CA GLY A 139 3.04 -27.95 9.78
C GLY A 139 1.74 -28.27 9.05
N THR A 140 1.53 -29.55 8.73
CA THR A 140 0.29 -30.23 8.29
C THR A 140 -0.86 -29.34 7.80
N PHE A 141 -0.92 -29.11 6.49
CA PHE A 141 -2.10 -28.57 5.81
C PHE A 141 -3.31 -29.48 6.02
N ASN A 142 -4.34 -28.97 6.71
CA ASN A 142 -5.71 -29.45 6.59
C ASN A 142 -6.42 -28.55 5.55
N ALA A 143 -7.36 -29.12 4.79
CA ALA A 143 -8.09 -28.42 3.73
C ALA A 143 -9.13 -27.44 4.30
N GLY A 144 -8.65 -26.38 4.93
CA GLY A 144 -9.37 -25.19 5.37
C GLY A 144 -8.33 -24.08 5.46
N VAL A 145 -8.29 -23.21 4.46
CA VAL A 145 -7.37 -22.08 4.39
C VAL A 145 -7.58 -21.24 5.65
N ASP A 146 -6.56 -21.10 6.49
CA ASP A 146 -6.59 -20.18 7.63
C ASP A 146 -6.44 -18.75 7.10
N CYS A 147 -7.54 -18.27 6.52
CA CYS A 147 -7.69 -16.91 6.00
C CYS A 147 -7.68 -15.83 7.08
N THR A 148 -7.71 -16.27 8.34
CA THR A 148 -7.68 -15.46 9.55
C THR A 148 -6.33 -15.54 10.25
N GLY A 149 -5.25 -15.70 9.48
CA GLY A 149 -3.89 -15.64 10.00
C GLY A 149 -3.65 -14.39 10.85
N VAL A 150 -2.59 -14.42 11.66
CA VAL A 150 -2.26 -13.34 12.62
C VAL A 150 -2.02 -11.99 11.92
N ILE A 151 -1.66 -12.03 10.64
CA ILE A 151 -1.47 -10.86 9.78
C ILE A 151 -2.82 -10.46 9.18
N LEU A 152 -3.41 -9.39 9.71
CA LEU A 152 -4.65 -8.82 9.21
C LEU A 152 -4.42 -8.15 7.85
N HIS A 153 -5.24 -8.48 6.86
CA HIS A 153 -5.22 -7.81 5.56
C HIS A 153 -5.67 -6.33 5.71
N PRO A 154 -4.83 -5.34 5.39
CA PRO A 154 -5.16 -3.90 5.49
C PRO A 154 -6.49 -3.52 4.83
N ARG A 155 -6.74 -3.97 3.59
CA ARG A 155 -8.01 -3.72 2.89
C ARG A 155 -9.22 -4.32 3.59
N GLY A 156 -9.13 -5.57 4.05
CA GLY A 156 -10.19 -6.22 4.82
C GLY A 156 -10.47 -5.51 6.14
N GLN A 157 -9.43 -5.03 6.83
CA GLN A 157 -9.58 -4.25 8.06
C GLN A 157 -10.27 -2.90 7.80
N SER A 158 -9.91 -2.23 6.71
CA SER A 158 -10.55 -0.98 6.29
C SER A 158 -12.04 -1.18 5.98
N LEU A 159 -12.40 -2.24 5.23
CA LEU A 159 -13.80 -2.57 4.94
C LEU A 159 -14.59 -2.92 6.20
N ALA A 160 -14.01 -3.71 7.11
CA ALA A 160 -14.65 -4.05 8.37
C ALA A 160 -14.98 -2.79 9.19
N ALA A 161 -14.02 -1.86 9.28
CA ALA A 161 -14.22 -0.57 9.96
C ALA A 161 -15.24 0.31 9.24
N GLN A 162 -15.22 0.37 7.90
CA GLN A 162 -16.13 1.19 7.10
C GLN A 162 -17.58 0.73 7.22
N TYR A 163 -17.82 -0.58 7.18
CA TYR A 163 -19.15 -1.17 7.21
C TYR A 163 -19.62 -1.54 8.62
N GLU A 164 -18.80 -1.28 9.64
CA GLU A 164 -19.05 -1.64 11.04
C GLU A 164 -19.37 -3.15 11.23
N VAL A 165 -18.82 -4.00 10.37
CA VAL A 165 -18.97 -5.46 10.44
C VAL A 165 -17.72 -6.10 11.05
N PRO A 166 -17.83 -7.30 11.66
CA PRO A 166 -16.67 -8.04 12.11
C PRO A 166 -15.67 -8.27 10.97
N TYR A 167 -14.37 -8.14 11.24
CA TYR A 167 -13.31 -8.43 10.26
C TYR A 167 -13.42 -9.85 9.68
N GLU A 168 -13.79 -10.80 10.52
CA GLU A 168 -14.03 -12.20 10.15
C GLU A 168 -15.09 -12.33 9.05
N GLU A 169 -16.15 -11.50 9.09
CA GLU A 169 -17.22 -11.51 8.07
C GLU A 169 -16.71 -11.04 6.70
N ILE A 170 -15.85 -10.01 6.68
CA ILE A 170 -15.19 -9.55 5.45
C ILE A 170 -14.27 -10.64 4.87
N MET A 171 -13.51 -11.32 5.74
CA MET A 171 -12.57 -12.35 5.32
C MET A 171 -13.26 -13.63 4.86
N ASP A 172 -14.43 -13.97 5.43
CA ASP A 172 -15.25 -15.09 4.97
C ASP A 172 -15.71 -14.90 3.51
N TRP A 173 -16.12 -13.67 3.14
CA TRP A 173 -16.42 -13.36 1.75
C TRP A 173 -15.18 -13.40 0.87
N PHE A 174 -14.08 -12.79 1.31
CA PHE A 174 -12.83 -12.81 0.55
C PHE A 174 -12.37 -14.24 0.24
N CYS A 175 -12.41 -15.12 1.24
CA CYS A 175 -12.01 -16.51 1.09
C CYS A 175 -13.04 -17.41 0.39
N SER A 176 -14.27 -16.93 0.24
CA SER A 176 -15.25 -17.53 -0.66
C SER A 176 -14.99 -17.17 -2.13
N GLY A 177 -13.99 -16.34 -2.42
CA GLY A 177 -13.53 -15.97 -3.76
C GLY A 177 -13.97 -14.58 -4.23
N PHE A 178 -14.54 -13.76 -3.34
CA PHE A 178 -14.90 -12.37 -3.65
C PHE A 178 -13.67 -11.47 -3.52
N GLY A 179 -13.40 -10.59 -4.49
CA GLY A 179 -12.33 -9.59 -4.34
C GLY A 179 -12.74 -8.48 -3.36
N PHE A 180 -11.81 -7.83 -2.66
CA PHE A 180 -12.14 -6.70 -1.77
C PHE A 180 -12.85 -5.54 -2.49
N GLY A 181 -12.53 -5.32 -3.76
CA GLY A 181 -13.26 -4.34 -4.59
C GLY A 181 -14.70 -4.74 -4.91
N GLU A 182 -15.04 -6.03 -4.91
CA GLU A 182 -16.42 -6.51 -5.02
C GLU A 182 -17.16 -6.36 -3.70
N ILE A 183 -16.51 -6.71 -2.59
CA ILE A 183 -17.05 -6.58 -1.23
C ILE A 183 -17.39 -5.11 -0.90
N GLY A 184 -16.49 -4.18 -1.22
CA GLY A 184 -16.70 -2.74 -0.96
C GLY A 184 -17.73 -2.05 -1.87
N ARG A 185 -18.45 -2.79 -2.73
CA ARG A 185 -19.50 -2.26 -3.61
C ARG A 185 -20.84 -2.99 -3.46
N ALA A 186 -20.90 -4.03 -2.63
CA ALA A 186 -22.11 -4.78 -2.32
C ALA A 186 -23.04 -4.00 -1.38
#